data_AF-A0A2V5NPW6-F1
#
_entry.id   AF-A0A2V5NPW6-F1
#
_cell.length_a   1.000
_cell.length_b   1.000
_cell.length_c   1.000
_cell.angle_alpha   90.00
_cell.angle_beta   90.00
_cell.angle_gamma   90.00
#
_symmetry.space_group_name_H-M   'P 1'
#
loop_
_entity.id
_entity.type
_entity.pdbx_description
1 polymer ?
#
loop_
_entity_poly.entity_id
_entity_poly.type
_entity_poly.pdbx_seq_one_letter_code
_entity_poly.pdbx_strand_id
1 'polypeptide(L)'
;MSQISKRVLLALAFAFLLVALLACPGKPTSNPEPVALLTHIGQPAANIVSLRCNNFSGPVCTDFRRQHLDGSEDTFPFTIPSGKVFVITDVSWSASAAAGTGVRFFIQSGAPSIRYAHSAVADPSGFVAVADHFTTGFAFSTLPSFVITSNSPETPEFIGVQGYLVSQ
;
A
#
# COMPACT_ATOMS: atom_id res chain seq x y z
N MET A 1 -79.79 -31.82 29.32
CA MET A 1 -79.02 -31.42 28.12
C MET A 1 -79.03 -29.89 28.04
N SER A 2 -77.93 -29.23 28.41
CA SER A 2 -77.80 -27.76 28.36
C SER A 2 -76.46 -27.41 27.73
N GLN A 3 -76.50 -26.81 26.55
CA GLN A 3 -75.34 -26.42 25.74
C GLN A 3 -74.80 -25.09 26.25
N ILE A 4 -73.70 -25.15 27.00
CA ILE A 4 -72.90 -23.97 27.33
C ILE A 4 -72.12 -23.58 26.07
N SER A 5 -72.46 -22.40 25.56
CA SER A 5 -71.94 -21.75 24.36
C SER A 5 -70.41 -21.62 24.38
N LYS A 6 -69.78 -22.14 23.30
CA LYS A 6 -68.33 -22.10 22.99
C LYS A 6 -67.71 -20.69 22.88
N ARG A 7 -68.41 -19.61 23.25
CA ARG A 7 -67.97 -18.23 23.05
C ARG A 7 -67.20 -17.62 24.22
N VAL A 8 -67.12 -18.29 25.37
CA VAL A 8 -66.42 -17.74 26.56
C VAL A 8 -64.95 -18.18 26.64
N LEU A 9 -64.55 -19.26 25.96
CA LEU A 9 -63.16 -19.75 26.03
C LEU A 9 -62.15 -18.97 25.17
N LEU A 10 -62.61 -18.09 24.27
CA LEU A 10 -61.72 -17.36 23.36
C LEU A 10 -61.20 -16.02 23.90
N ALA A 11 -61.75 -15.52 25.01
CA ALA A 11 -61.39 -14.21 25.56
C ALA A 11 -60.20 -14.25 26.54
N LEU A 12 -59.78 -15.43 27.01
CA LEU A 12 -58.69 -15.58 27.98
C LEU A 12 -57.32 -15.89 27.35
N ALA A 13 -57.26 -16.17 26.05
CA ALA A 13 -56.00 -16.42 25.34
C ALA A 13 -55.30 -15.14 24.83
N PHE A 14 -55.92 -13.96 24.96
CA PHE A 14 -55.37 -12.70 24.46
C PHE A 14 -54.67 -11.84 25.54
N ALA A 15 -54.77 -12.22 26.83
CA ALA A 15 -54.19 -11.45 27.93
C ALA A 15 -52.77 -11.88 28.35
N PHE A 16 -52.24 -12.98 27.80
CA PHE A 16 -50.89 -13.47 28.10
C PHE A 16 -49.89 -13.34 26.94
N LEU A 17 -50.26 -12.66 25.86
CA LEU A 17 -49.39 -12.38 24.72
C LEU A 17 -49.05 -10.88 24.59
N LEU A 18 -49.05 -10.14 25.70
CA LEU A 18 -48.64 -8.73 25.72
C LEU A 18 -47.47 -8.40 26.66
N VAL A 19 -46.90 -9.41 27.35
CA VAL A 19 -45.79 -9.21 28.31
C VAL A 19 -44.48 -9.86 27.81
N ALA A 20 -44.48 -10.45 26.61
CA ALA A 20 -43.30 -11.10 26.01
C ALA A 20 -42.83 -10.45 24.69
N LEU A 21 -43.03 -9.14 24.52
CA LEU A 21 -42.07 -8.32 23.76
C LEU A 21 -41.08 -7.73 24.79
N LEU A 22 -40.34 -8.59 25.50
CA LEU A 22 -38.95 -8.89 25.15
C LEU A 22 -38.24 -7.64 24.64
N ALA A 23 -37.70 -6.91 25.61
CA ALA A 23 -36.59 -6.00 25.46
C ALA A 23 -35.61 -6.57 24.44
N CYS A 24 -35.58 -5.96 23.25
CA CYS A 24 -34.47 -6.15 22.36
C CYS A 24 -33.29 -5.47 23.07
N PRO A 25 -32.26 -6.19 23.53
CA PRO A 25 -31.07 -5.52 24.04
C PRO A 25 -30.58 -4.66 22.89
N GLY A 26 -30.68 -3.34 23.05
CA GLY A 26 -30.15 -2.40 22.07
C GLY A 26 -28.73 -2.82 21.81
N LYS A 27 -28.45 -3.23 20.57
CA LYS A 27 -27.09 -3.48 20.11
C LYS A 27 -26.29 -2.26 20.56
N PRO A 28 -25.22 -2.42 21.37
CA PRO A 28 -24.43 -1.27 21.76
C PRO A 28 -24.07 -0.57 20.46
N THR A 29 -24.43 0.71 20.38
CA THR A 29 -24.03 1.58 19.28
C THR A 29 -22.51 1.57 19.30
N SER A 30 -21.92 0.63 18.57
CA SER A 30 -20.53 0.70 18.17
C SER A 30 -20.43 2.07 17.53
N ASN A 31 -19.61 2.95 18.12
CA ASN A 31 -19.24 4.20 17.48
C ASN A 31 -19.04 3.91 15.99
N PRO A 32 -19.66 4.67 15.07
CA PRO A 32 -19.52 4.41 13.65
C PRO A 32 -18.02 4.29 13.39
N GLU A 33 -17.61 3.10 12.95
CA GLU A 33 -16.23 2.83 12.58
C GLU A 33 -15.87 3.93 11.59
N PRO A 34 -14.78 4.70 11.83
CA PRO A 34 -14.42 5.78 10.93
C PRO A 34 -14.36 5.22 9.52
N VAL A 35 -15.25 5.68 8.64
CA VAL A 35 -15.24 5.26 7.25
C VAL A 35 -13.90 5.71 6.70
N ALA A 36 -13.00 4.75 6.47
CA ALA A 36 -11.69 5.03 5.92
C ALA A 36 -11.89 5.60 4.51
N LEU A 37 -11.65 6.91 4.36
CA LEU A 37 -11.65 7.54 3.04
C LEU A 37 -10.51 6.92 2.23
N LEU A 38 -10.88 6.19 1.20
CA LEU A 38 -9.93 5.55 0.30
C LEU A 38 -9.42 6.56 -0.72
N THR A 39 -8.16 6.41 -1.08
CA THR A 39 -7.53 7.10 -2.21
C THR A 39 -8.07 6.56 -3.54
N HIS A 40 -7.70 7.21 -4.66
CA HIS A 40 -8.05 6.75 -6.00
C HIS A 40 -7.51 5.34 -6.33
N ILE A 41 -6.49 4.87 -5.62
CA ILE A 41 -5.95 3.50 -5.72
C ILE A 41 -6.62 2.51 -4.75
N GLY A 42 -7.72 2.90 -4.09
CA GLY A 42 -8.50 2.03 -3.22
C GLY A 42 -7.84 1.72 -1.87
N GLN A 43 -6.83 2.50 -1.46
CA GLN A 43 -6.12 2.32 -0.20
C GLN A 43 -6.35 3.50 0.76
N PRO A 44 -6.45 3.27 2.09
CA PRO A 44 -6.44 4.36 3.06
C PRO A 44 -5.18 5.22 2.91
N ALA A 45 -5.30 6.54 3.07
CA ALA A 45 -4.16 7.46 2.98
C ALA A 45 -3.02 7.09 3.94
N ALA A 46 -3.35 6.56 5.12
CA ALA A 46 -2.36 6.11 6.11
C ALA A 46 -1.49 4.92 5.62
N ASN A 47 -1.98 4.14 4.66
CA ASN A 47 -1.25 3.01 4.09
C ASN A 47 -0.32 3.43 2.95
N ILE A 48 -0.45 4.64 2.42
CA ILE A 48 0.41 5.14 1.35
C ILE A 48 1.82 5.37 1.89
N VAL A 49 2.80 4.89 1.14
CA VAL A 49 4.21 5.01 1.46
C VAL A 49 4.93 5.57 0.24
N SER A 50 5.62 6.68 0.45
CA SER A 50 6.56 7.27 -0.50
C SER A 50 7.96 7.13 0.09
N LEU A 51 8.88 6.53 -0.66
CA LEU A 51 10.25 6.32 -0.26
C LEU A 51 11.20 7.07 -1.19
N ARG A 52 12.23 7.66 -0.60
CA ARG A 52 13.34 8.29 -1.33
C ARG A 52 14.65 7.63 -0.95
N CYS A 53 15.48 7.32 -1.94
CA CYS A 53 16.83 6.88 -1.71
C CYS A 53 17.69 8.06 -1.22
N ASN A 54 18.33 7.87 -0.08
CA ASN A 54 19.18 8.87 0.58
C ASN A 54 20.67 8.53 0.51
N ASN A 55 21.03 7.27 0.25
CA ASN A 55 22.41 6.89 0.10
C ASN A 55 22.60 5.76 -0.91
N PHE A 56 23.58 5.92 -1.79
CA PHE A 56 24.01 4.90 -2.74
C PHE A 56 25.34 4.29 -2.31
N SER A 57 25.47 2.98 -2.46
CA SER A 57 26.75 2.26 -2.41
C SER A 57 27.02 1.69 -3.80
N GLY A 58 27.84 2.41 -4.57
CA GLY A 58 27.98 2.16 -6.00
C GLY A 58 26.62 2.26 -6.71
N PRO A 59 26.20 1.24 -7.47
CA PRO A 59 24.95 1.28 -8.23
C PRO A 59 23.69 1.05 -7.38
N VAL A 60 23.83 0.71 -6.09
CA VAL A 60 22.74 0.19 -5.26
C VAL A 60 22.28 1.24 -4.25
N CYS A 61 20.96 1.45 -4.15
CA CYS A 61 20.41 2.21 -3.03
C CYS A 61 20.51 1.41 -1.73
N THR A 62 21.05 2.05 -0.68
CA THR A 62 21.30 1.40 0.63
C THR A 62 20.52 2.02 1.78
N ASP A 63 19.95 3.22 1.60
CA ASP A 63 19.16 3.91 2.62
C ASP A 63 17.90 4.49 1.98
N PHE A 64 16.79 3.76 2.06
CA PHE A 64 15.48 4.33 1.73
C PHE A 64 14.86 4.92 2.98
N ARG A 65 14.37 6.15 2.88
CA ARG A 65 13.61 6.80 3.96
C ARG A 65 12.22 7.10 3.49
N ARG A 66 11.25 6.99 4.40
CA ARG A 66 9.89 7.41 4.11
C ARG A 66 9.86 8.92 4.04
N GLN A 67 9.25 9.43 2.98
CA GLN A 67 8.92 10.83 2.83
C GLN A 67 7.46 11.04 3.22
N HIS A 68 7.21 12.03 4.07
CA HIS A 68 5.89 12.43 4.53
C HIS A 68 5.28 13.49 3.60
N LEU A 69 3.98 13.72 3.72
CA LEU A 69 3.24 14.66 2.88
C LEU A 69 3.69 16.12 3.05
N ASP A 70 4.27 16.46 4.20
CA ASP A 70 4.86 17.77 4.47
C ASP A 70 6.29 17.92 3.90
N GLY A 71 6.80 16.87 3.24
CA GLY A 71 8.14 16.82 2.67
C GLY A 71 9.23 16.41 3.65
N SER A 72 8.92 16.22 4.94
CA SER A 72 9.87 15.68 5.91
C SER A 72 10.17 14.21 5.63
N GLU A 73 11.31 13.72 6.13
CA GLU A 73 11.72 12.33 5.99
C GLU A 73 11.92 11.67 7.36
N ASP A 74 11.64 10.38 7.44
CA ASP A 74 12.01 9.56 8.60
C ASP A 74 13.52 9.61 8.83
N THR A 75 13.94 9.60 10.09
CA THR A 75 15.36 9.61 10.46
C THR A 75 16.04 8.26 10.27
N PHE A 76 15.27 7.18 10.22
CA PHE A 76 15.75 5.81 10.12
C PHE A 76 15.37 5.20 8.77
N PRO A 77 16.18 4.23 8.27
CA PRO A 77 15.84 3.50 7.06
C PRO A 77 14.48 2.81 7.19
N PHE A 78 13.68 2.90 6.14
CA PHE A 78 12.40 2.25 6.05
C PHE A 78 12.57 0.73 5.99
N THR A 79 11.74 0.04 6.76
CA THR A 79 11.58 -1.42 6.69
C THR A 79 10.11 -1.74 6.54
N ILE A 80 9.80 -2.81 5.81
CA ILE A 80 8.43 -3.30 5.70
C ILE A 80 8.05 -3.89 7.06
N PRO A 81 6.97 -3.42 7.70
CA PRO A 81 6.57 -3.94 9.01
C PRO A 81 6.23 -5.44 8.95
N SER A 82 6.46 -6.16 10.04
CA SER A 82 6.09 -7.58 10.14
C SER A 82 4.59 -7.79 9.90
N GLY A 83 4.23 -8.84 9.16
CA GLY A 83 2.85 -9.11 8.75
C GLY A 83 2.28 -8.16 7.70
N LYS A 84 3.13 -7.31 7.09
CA LYS A 84 2.76 -6.44 5.98
C LYS A 84 3.50 -6.81 4.71
N VAL A 85 2.89 -6.42 3.59
CA VAL A 85 3.47 -6.43 2.26
C VAL A 85 3.46 -5.02 1.73
N PHE A 86 4.58 -4.57 1.17
CA PHE A 86 4.66 -3.32 0.43
C PHE A 86 4.41 -3.60 -1.05
N VAL A 87 3.36 -2.99 -1.59
CA VAL A 87 3.02 -3.04 -3.01
C VAL A 87 3.55 -1.77 -3.66
N ILE A 88 4.59 -1.90 -4.48
CA ILE A 88 5.17 -0.79 -5.24
C ILE A 88 4.31 -0.56 -6.48
N THR A 89 3.76 0.63 -6.63
CA THR A 89 2.94 1.04 -7.78
C THR A 89 3.67 1.99 -8.70
N ASP A 90 4.63 2.76 -8.19
CA ASP A 90 5.31 3.78 -8.98
C ASP A 90 6.79 3.78 -8.63
N VAL A 91 7.60 3.99 -9.66
CA VAL A 91 9.04 4.15 -9.50
C VAL A 91 9.53 5.27 -10.38
N SER A 92 10.45 6.04 -9.85
CA SER A 92 11.14 7.10 -10.56
C SER A 92 12.60 6.99 -10.25
N TRP A 93 13.44 7.20 -11.24
CA TRP A 93 14.88 7.11 -11.07
C TRP A 93 15.60 8.05 -12.04
N SER A 94 16.77 8.51 -11.62
CA SER A 94 17.66 9.29 -12.48
C SER A 94 19.12 8.98 -12.22
N ALA A 95 19.92 9.24 -13.25
CA ALA A 95 21.36 9.06 -13.22
C ALA A 95 22.03 10.00 -14.22
N SER A 96 23.31 10.28 -13.97
CA SER A 96 24.20 10.87 -14.96
C SER A 96 25.14 9.80 -15.53
N ALA A 97 25.37 9.86 -16.84
CA ALA A 97 26.31 9.02 -17.58
C ALA A 97 26.84 9.76 -18.82
N ALA A 98 27.80 9.19 -19.54
CA ALA A 98 28.20 9.75 -20.83
C ALA A 98 27.02 9.77 -21.82
N ALA A 99 26.91 10.82 -22.63
CA ALA A 99 25.85 10.94 -23.63
C ALA A 99 25.82 9.70 -24.56
N GLY A 100 24.62 9.16 -24.78
CA GLY A 100 24.43 7.93 -25.56
C GLY A 100 24.67 6.62 -24.80
N THR A 101 25.11 6.67 -23.53
CA THR A 101 25.21 5.47 -22.69
C THR A 101 23.83 4.91 -22.37
N GLY A 102 23.67 3.60 -22.50
CA GLY A 102 22.50 2.88 -22.00
C GLY A 102 22.60 2.61 -20.49
N VAL A 103 21.72 3.24 -19.71
CA VAL A 103 21.60 3.04 -18.26
C VAL A 103 20.41 2.11 -17.99
N ARG A 104 20.58 1.19 -17.03
CA ARG A 104 19.59 0.20 -16.65
C ARG A 104 19.21 0.37 -15.19
N PHE A 105 17.93 0.19 -14.91
CA PHE A 105 17.37 0.18 -13.58
C PHE A 105 16.74 -1.19 -13.28
N PHE A 106 16.95 -1.71 -12.08
CA PHE A 106 16.40 -2.98 -11.62
C PHE A 106 15.75 -2.87 -10.26
N ILE A 107 14.65 -3.63 -10.08
CA ILE A 107 14.11 -4.00 -8.77
C ILE A 107 14.37 -5.49 -8.57
N GLN A 108 15.06 -5.87 -7.49
CA GLN A 108 15.54 -7.23 -7.25
C GLN A 108 15.08 -7.76 -5.89
N SER A 109 14.54 -8.98 -5.85
CA SER A 109 14.15 -9.67 -4.62
C SER A 109 15.19 -10.72 -4.27
N GLY A 110 16.38 -10.27 -3.84
CA GLY A 110 17.56 -11.12 -3.70
C GLY A 110 18.18 -11.49 -5.05
N ALA A 111 19.49 -11.68 -5.10
CA ALA A 111 20.19 -12.10 -6.31
C ALA A 111 19.93 -13.60 -6.58
N PRO A 112 19.55 -14.02 -7.81
CA PRO A 112 19.45 -13.25 -9.06
C PRO A 112 18.00 -12.86 -9.46
N SER A 113 17.04 -12.80 -8.54
CA SER A 113 15.62 -12.62 -8.87
C SER A 113 15.27 -11.17 -9.24
N ILE A 114 15.43 -10.82 -10.52
CA ILE A 114 14.95 -9.56 -11.10
C ILE A 114 13.42 -9.60 -11.19
N ARG A 115 12.76 -8.60 -10.58
CA ARG A 115 11.29 -8.41 -10.67
C ARG A 115 10.90 -7.42 -11.74
N TYR A 116 11.74 -6.43 -11.96
CA TYR A 116 11.50 -5.36 -12.92
C TYR A 116 12.84 -4.87 -13.49
N ALA A 117 12.82 -4.48 -14.77
CA ALA A 117 13.96 -3.88 -15.45
C ALA A 117 13.47 -2.79 -16.42
N HIS A 118 14.14 -1.64 -16.40
CA HIS A 118 13.97 -0.57 -17.38
C HIS A 118 15.36 -0.19 -17.92
N SER A 119 15.46 0.13 -19.21
CA SER A 119 16.66 0.76 -19.77
C SER A 119 16.33 2.05 -20.49
N ALA A 120 17.12 3.10 -20.26
CA ALA A 120 17.03 4.37 -20.95
C ALA A 120 18.42 4.83 -21.38
N VAL A 121 18.49 5.75 -22.34
CA VAL A 121 19.75 6.26 -22.89
C VAL A 121 19.98 7.68 -22.39
N ALA A 122 21.19 7.97 -21.94
CA ALA A 122 21.59 9.31 -21.53
C ALA A 122 21.49 10.29 -22.70
N ASP A 123 20.83 11.41 -22.42
CA ASP A 123 20.63 12.49 -23.38
C ASP A 123 21.96 13.19 -23.75
N PRO A 124 21.96 14.18 -24.67
CA PRO A 124 23.18 14.90 -25.03
C PRO A 124 23.87 15.64 -23.87
N SER A 125 23.15 15.94 -22.78
CA SER A 125 23.72 16.49 -21.55
C SER A 125 24.24 15.42 -20.58
N GLY A 126 24.07 14.13 -20.91
CA GLY A 126 24.50 13.01 -20.08
C GLY A 126 23.50 12.63 -19.00
N PHE A 127 22.24 13.06 -19.10
CA PHE A 127 21.23 12.82 -18.08
C PHE A 127 20.22 11.75 -18.50
N VAL A 128 19.76 10.96 -17.52
CA VAL A 128 18.64 10.03 -17.65
C VAL A 128 17.67 10.28 -16.52
N ALA A 129 16.40 10.45 -16.84
CA ALA A 129 15.31 10.39 -15.87
C ALA A 129 14.13 9.61 -16.44
N VAL A 130 13.57 8.73 -15.60
CA VAL A 130 12.47 7.85 -15.96
C VAL A 130 11.48 7.82 -14.80
N ALA A 131 10.20 7.76 -15.13
CA ALA A 131 9.12 7.50 -14.19
C ALA A 131 8.16 6.47 -14.80
N ASP A 132 7.91 5.40 -14.06
CA ASP A 132 7.04 4.30 -14.45
C ASP A 132 5.92 4.12 -13.44
N HIS A 133 4.75 3.75 -13.96
CA HIS A 133 3.52 3.54 -13.20
C HIS A 133 2.98 2.14 -13.50
N PHE A 134 2.75 1.34 -12.45
CA PHE A 134 2.34 -0.05 -12.53
C PHE A 134 0.88 -0.22 -12.11
N THR A 135 0.04 -0.71 -13.03
CA THR A 135 -1.39 -0.90 -12.75
C THR A 135 -1.67 -1.85 -11.58
N THR A 136 -0.89 -2.93 -11.45
CA THR A 136 -1.07 -3.95 -10.39
C THR A 136 0.03 -3.95 -9.34
N GLY A 137 1.11 -3.19 -9.60
CA GLY A 137 2.29 -3.13 -8.74
C GLY A 137 3.07 -4.43 -8.56
N PHE A 138 4.11 -4.36 -7.73
CA PHE A 138 4.93 -5.49 -7.30
C PHE A 138 4.91 -5.60 -5.78
N ALA A 139 4.56 -6.79 -5.28
CA ALA A 139 4.39 -7.05 -3.86
C ALA A 139 5.65 -7.67 -3.23
N PHE A 140 6.10 -7.11 -2.11
CA PHE A 140 7.26 -7.59 -1.36
C PHE A 140 6.99 -7.66 0.14
N SER A 141 7.41 -8.75 0.79
CA SER A 141 7.42 -8.90 2.25
C SER A 141 8.72 -8.36 2.89
N THR A 142 9.77 -8.16 2.08
CA THR A 142 11.03 -7.52 2.46
C THR A 142 11.41 -6.48 1.41
N LEU A 143 11.97 -5.34 1.82
CA LEU A 143 12.31 -4.28 0.86
C LEU A 143 13.28 -4.83 -0.21
N PRO A 144 12.98 -4.72 -1.51
CA PRO A 144 13.86 -5.21 -2.56
C PRO A 144 15.09 -4.31 -2.71
N SER A 145 16.11 -4.82 -3.40
CA SER A 145 17.26 -4.02 -3.84
C SER A 145 16.90 -3.24 -5.09
N PHE A 146 17.36 -1.99 -5.16
CA PHE A 146 17.17 -1.12 -6.31
C PHE A 146 18.54 -0.75 -6.86
N VAL A 147 18.75 -0.99 -8.15
CA VAL A 147 20.08 -0.93 -8.77
C VAL A 147 20.02 -0.12 -10.06
N ILE A 148 20.89 0.89 -10.19
CA ILE A 148 21.12 1.65 -11.41
C ILE A 148 22.52 1.32 -11.92
N THR A 149 22.65 0.79 -13.13
CA THR A 149 23.95 0.39 -13.68
C THR A 149 24.05 0.61 -15.18
N SER A 150 25.25 0.80 -15.70
CA SER A 150 25.52 0.88 -17.14
C SER A 150 26.78 0.10 -17.53
N ASN A 151 27.08 0.07 -18.82
CA ASN A 151 28.33 -0.51 -19.37
C ASN A 151 29.49 0.51 -19.39
N SER A 152 29.30 1.68 -18.81
CA SER A 152 30.29 2.74 -18.64
C SER A 152 30.19 3.27 -17.20
N PRO A 153 31.01 4.23 -16.76
CA PRO A 153 30.76 4.87 -15.46
C PRO A 153 29.43 5.63 -15.46
N GLU A 154 28.57 5.34 -14.48
CA GLU A 154 27.36 6.11 -14.15
C GLU A 154 27.43 6.68 -12.74
N THR A 155 26.64 7.71 -12.48
CA THR A 155 26.37 8.24 -11.14
C THR A 155 24.86 8.16 -10.90
N PRO A 156 24.38 7.24 -10.06
CA PRO A 156 23.00 7.25 -9.58
C PRO A 156 22.72 8.56 -8.84
N GLU A 157 21.61 9.22 -9.17
CA GLU A 157 21.26 10.51 -8.56
C GLU A 157 20.02 10.41 -7.69
N PHE A 158 19.02 9.64 -8.14
CA PHE A 158 17.74 9.58 -7.46
C PHE A 158 17.06 8.24 -7.70
N ILE A 159 16.41 7.74 -6.66
CA ILE A 159 15.35 6.73 -6.77
C ILE A 159 14.22 7.14 -5.83
N GLY A 160 13.02 7.30 -6.39
CA GLY A 160 11.76 7.52 -5.67
C GLY A 160 10.83 6.35 -5.92
N VAL A 161 10.22 5.83 -4.85
CA VAL A 161 9.31 4.69 -4.91
C VAL A 161 8.01 5.06 -4.23
N GLN A 162 6.86 4.80 -4.85
CA GLN A 162 5.56 4.98 -4.21
C GLN A 162 4.76 3.68 -4.26
N GLY A 163 3.92 3.52 -3.25
CA GLY A 163 3.12 2.33 -3.10
C GLY A 163 2.29 2.37 -1.82
N TYR A 164 1.89 1.19 -1.35
CA TYR A 164 1.09 1.07 -0.15
C TYR A 164 1.35 -0.22 0.62
N LEU A 165 1.08 -0.20 1.92
CA LEU A 165 1.17 -1.35 2.80
C LEU A 165 -0.19 -2.07 2.91
N VAL A 166 -0.17 -3.39 2.76
CA VAL A 166 -1.33 -4.26 3.01
C VAL A 166 -0.98 -5.33 4.04
N SER A 167 -1.99 -5.82 4.77
CA SER A 167 -1.81 -6.98 5.66
C SER A 167 -1.66 -8.25 4.84
N GLN A 168 -0.77 -9.15 5.28
CA GLN A 168 -0.63 -10.50 4.78
C GLN A 168 -1.55 -11.47 5.52
#